data_AF-T0FUV1-F1
#
_entry.id   AF-T0FUV1-F1
#
_cell.length_a   1.000
_cell.length_b   1.000
_cell.length_c   1.000
_cell.angle_alpha   90.00
_cell.angle_beta   90.00
_cell.angle_gamma   90.00
#
_symmetry.space_group_name_H-M   'P 1'
#
loop_
_entity.id
_entity.type
_entity.pdbx_description
1 polymer ?
#
loop_
_entity_poly.entity_id
_entity_poly.type
_entity_poly.pdbx_seq_one_letter_code
_entity_poly.pdbx_strand_id
1 'polypeptide(L)'
;MSCIKSKSVLKKTILLVGLSWSLFWILSCSSTKTADNEVTKRESVPNPAGENEIVLDEEGREVVLNTEDPASFLKPSKDPLEYFRVHISSEGYQLRQLRGSKFIKRKVDKGGDALISEELVRFNKINFVDDGIIIVVLNGNTGAFETIRFNTRVPRINDLAKIVQNDVTRWAMEHSEDKPVVTRFQIHYSLELKNHKGSTRDAVKEELKKEVIRRK
;
A
#
# COMPACT_ATOMS: atom_id res chain seq x y z
N MET A 1 45.37 32.72 45.37
CA MET A 1 44.69 33.14 46.62
C MET A 1 43.30 32.53 46.64
N SER A 2 43.04 31.77 47.70
CA SER A 2 41.82 31.04 48.01
C SER A 2 40.70 31.98 48.46
N CYS A 3 39.44 31.71 48.09
CA CYS A 3 38.34 31.89 49.02
C CYS A 3 37.13 31.02 48.64
N ILE A 4 36.78 30.14 49.57
CA ILE A 4 35.60 29.26 49.63
C ILE A 4 34.54 29.94 50.50
N LYS A 5 33.26 29.89 50.11
CA LYS A 5 32.08 29.96 51.01
C LYS A 5 30.99 29.06 50.39
N SER A 6 30.73 27.85 50.88
CA SER A 6 30.06 27.41 52.13
C SER A 6 28.52 27.53 52.13
N LYS A 7 27.88 26.38 51.83
CA LYS A 7 26.71 25.70 52.44
C LYS A 7 25.57 26.53 53.07
N SER A 8 24.32 26.13 52.78
CA SER A 8 23.42 25.67 53.86
C SER A 8 22.34 24.70 53.35
N VAL A 9 22.03 23.71 54.18
CA VAL A 9 21.06 22.61 54.03
C VAL A 9 20.09 22.74 55.20
N LEU A 10 18.78 22.63 54.97
CA LEU A 10 17.77 22.34 56.02
C LEU A 10 16.52 21.75 55.32
N LYS A 11 16.27 20.43 55.38
CA LYS A 11 15.42 19.68 56.34
C LYS A 11 13.99 20.26 56.48
N LYS A 12 12.88 19.51 56.62
CA LYS A 12 12.40 18.12 56.40
C LYS A 12 10.95 18.13 56.96
N THR A 13 10.09 17.19 56.54
CA THR A 13 8.84 16.71 57.22
C THR A 13 7.64 17.68 57.24
N ILE A 14 6.40 17.26 56.93
CA ILE A 14 5.51 16.46 57.78
C ILE A 14 4.52 15.62 56.94
N LEU A 15 4.25 14.43 57.46
CA LEU A 15 3.39 13.36 56.97
C LEU A 15 2.04 13.39 57.74
N LEU A 16 0.95 13.13 57.00
CA LEU A 16 -0.22 12.29 57.36
C LEU A 16 -1.19 12.65 58.52
N VAL A 17 -2.49 12.70 58.17
CA VAL A 17 -3.67 11.97 58.70
C VAL A 17 -4.91 12.87 58.81
N GLY A 18 -6.03 12.44 58.23
CA GLY A 18 -7.35 13.03 58.46
C GLY A 18 -8.46 12.35 57.67
N LEU A 19 -9.03 11.28 58.25
CA LEU A 19 -10.22 10.56 57.81
C LEU A 19 -11.49 11.42 57.97
N SER A 20 -12.52 11.13 57.17
CA SER A 20 -13.97 11.26 57.47
C SER A 20 -14.80 12.36 56.78
N TRP A 21 -15.94 11.90 56.28
CA TRP A 21 -17.18 12.59 55.87
C TRP A 21 -17.19 13.46 54.61
N SER A 22 -17.84 12.95 53.56
CA SER A 22 -19.26 13.29 53.30
C SER A 22 -19.77 12.60 52.03
N LEU A 23 -20.80 11.75 52.18
CA LEU A 23 -21.74 11.46 51.10
C LEU A 23 -22.42 12.76 50.69
N PHE A 24 -22.39 13.11 49.41
CA PHE A 24 -23.48 13.87 48.78
C PHE A 24 -23.67 13.41 47.34
N TRP A 25 -24.86 12.88 47.11
CA TRP A 25 -25.46 12.63 45.81
C TRP A 25 -25.62 13.93 45.04
N ILE A 26 -25.15 13.99 43.78
CA ILE A 26 -25.93 14.62 42.70
C ILE A 26 -25.67 13.82 41.41
N LEU A 27 -26.73 13.19 40.90
CA LEU A 27 -26.82 12.70 39.53
C LEU A 27 -26.58 13.87 38.57
N SER A 28 -25.57 13.77 37.71
CA SER A 28 -25.52 14.54 36.48
C SER A 28 -25.46 13.57 35.30
N CYS A 29 -26.65 13.33 34.74
CA CYS A 29 -26.84 12.89 33.36
C CYS A 29 -26.19 13.92 32.43
N SER A 30 -24.92 13.71 32.11
CA SER A 30 -24.36 14.25 30.87
C SER A 30 -24.62 13.23 29.79
N SER A 31 -25.66 13.51 29.01
CA SER A 31 -25.95 12.90 27.72
C SER A 31 -24.65 12.75 26.92
N THR A 32 -24.10 11.55 26.91
CA THR A 32 -23.22 11.11 25.83
C THR A 32 -24.09 11.14 24.60
N LYS A 33 -24.01 12.26 23.87
CA LYS A 33 -24.25 12.24 22.44
C LYS A 33 -23.33 11.16 21.91
N THR A 34 -23.90 10.00 21.64
CA THR A 34 -23.39 9.05 20.67
C THR A 34 -23.09 9.91 19.45
N ALA A 35 -21.82 10.25 19.27
CA ALA A 35 -21.33 10.52 17.95
C ALA A 35 -21.62 9.20 17.23
N ASP A 36 -22.61 9.23 16.36
CA ASP A 36 -22.76 8.26 15.28
C ASP A 36 -21.46 8.33 14.49
N ASN A 37 -20.44 7.63 15.01
CA ASN A 37 -19.41 7.08 14.17
C ASN A 37 -20.16 6.08 13.33
N GLU A 38 -20.53 6.51 12.13
CA GLU A 38 -20.90 5.67 11.02
C GLU A 38 -19.79 4.61 10.90
N VAL A 39 -19.97 3.49 11.60
CA VAL A 39 -19.11 2.31 11.47
C VAL A 39 -19.44 1.82 10.07
N THR A 40 -18.70 2.30 9.08
CA THR A 40 -18.70 1.72 7.74
C THR A 40 -18.44 0.24 7.96
N LYS A 41 -19.48 -0.56 7.82
CA LYS A 41 -19.47 -1.98 8.17
C LYS A 41 -18.50 -2.64 7.20
N ARG A 42 -17.31 -3.00 7.69
CA ARG A 42 -16.31 -3.73 6.91
C ARG A 42 -16.89 -5.10 6.60
N GLU A 43 -17.24 -5.30 5.35
CA GLU A 43 -17.79 -6.57 4.87
C GLU A 43 -16.70 -7.31 4.10
N SER A 44 -16.48 -8.58 4.45
CA SER A 44 -15.56 -9.45 3.73
C SER A 44 -16.11 -9.73 2.33
N VAL A 45 -15.24 -9.64 1.33
CA VAL A 45 -15.56 -9.88 -0.08
C VAL A 45 -14.88 -11.18 -0.50
N PRO A 46 -15.54 -12.04 -1.30
CA PRO A 46 -14.92 -13.27 -1.80
C PRO A 46 -13.68 -12.97 -2.66
N ASN A 47 -12.76 -13.93 -2.75
CA ASN A 47 -11.60 -13.82 -3.64
C ASN A 47 -12.09 -13.65 -5.10
N PRO A 48 -11.68 -12.58 -5.80
CA PRO A 48 -12.05 -12.34 -7.19
C PRO A 48 -11.67 -13.45 -8.16
N ALA A 49 -10.70 -14.29 -7.81
CA ALA A 49 -10.26 -15.43 -8.58
C ALA A 49 -11.07 -16.73 -8.32
N GLY A 50 -11.96 -16.73 -7.33
CA GLY A 50 -12.74 -17.89 -6.90
C GLY A 50 -12.42 -18.31 -5.46
N GLU A 51 -13.39 -18.96 -4.80
CA GLU A 51 -13.37 -19.25 -3.35
C GLU A 51 -12.29 -20.25 -2.90
N ASN A 52 -11.74 -21.04 -3.83
CA ASN A 52 -10.79 -22.11 -3.50
C ASN A 52 -9.33 -21.64 -3.41
N GLU A 53 -9.06 -20.36 -3.71
CA GLU A 53 -7.71 -19.80 -3.70
C GLU A 53 -7.56 -18.87 -2.49
N ILE A 54 -6.49 -19.05 -1.71
CA ILE A 54 -6.11 -18.10 -0.66
C ILE A 54 -5.49 -16.85 -1.28
N VAL A 55 -5.81 -15.68 -0.72
CA VAL A 55 -5.21 -14.40 -1.14
C VAL A 55 -4.02 -14.08 -0.24
N LEU A 56 -2.87 -13.78 -0.84
CA LEU A 56 -1.68 -13.33 -0.10
C LEU A 56 -1.44 -11.83 -0.29
N ASP A 57 -0.97 -11.15 0.76
CA ASP A 57 -0.50 -9.76 0.69
C ASP A 57 0.96 -9.63 0.22
N GLU A 58 1.45 -8.40 0.13
CA GLU A 58 2.84 -8.05 -0.19
C GLU A 58 3.89 -8.68 0.76
N GLU A 59 3.51 -9.03 1.98
CA GLU A 59 4.35 -9.76 2.93
C GLU A 59 4.21 -11.29 2.83
N GLY A 60 3.39 -11.79 1.92
CA GLY A 60 3.13 -13.23 1.74
C GLY A 60 2.22 -13.82 2.82
N ARG A 61 1.49 -12.98 3.57
CA ARG A 61 0.53 -13.40 4.60
C ARG A 61 -0.84 -13.58 3.98
N GLU A 62 -1.61 -14.54 4.49
CA GLU A 62 -3.00 -14.73 4.09
C GLU A 62 -3.87 -13.57 4.56
N VAL A 63 -4.66 -13.00 3.65
CA VAL A 63 -5.53 -11.87 3.93
C VAL A 63 -6.92 -12.09 3.35
N VAL A 64 -7.93 -11.59 4.06
CA VAL A 64 -9.31 -11.56 3.58
C VAL A 64 -9.58 -10.19 2.98
N LEU A 65 -10.00 -10.18 1.72
CA LEU A 65 -10.40 -8.94 1.04
C LEU A 65 -11.67 -8.37 1.66
N ASN A 66 -11.75 -7.06 1.72
CA ASN A 66 -12.88 -6.35 2.30
C ASN A 66 -13.19 -5.06 1.51
N THR A 67 -14.29 -4.40 1.86
CA THR A 67 -14.77 -3.21 1.15
C THR A 67 -13.84 -1.98 1.21
N GLU A 68 -12.84 -1.95 2.09
CA GLU A 68 -11.83 -0.88 2.17
C GLU A 68 -10.62 -1.13 1.27
N ASP A 69 -10.44 -2.35 0.75
CA ASP A 69 -9.38 -2.61 -0.22
C ASP A 69 -9.60 -1.78 -1.51
N PRO A 70 -8.51 -1.43 -2.22
CA PRO A 70 -8.61 -0.75 -3.50
C PRO A 70 -9.63 -1.40 -4.43
N ALA A 71 -10.43 -0.58 -5.11
CA ALA A 71 -11.48 -1.08 -6.01
C ALA A 71 -10.95 -2.01 -7.12
N SER A 72 -9.67 -1.89 -7.49
CA SER A 72 -8.98 -2.81 -8.40
C SER A 72 -8.90 -4.23 -7.85
N PHE A 73 -8.77 -4.40 -6.53
CA PHE A 73 -8.70 -5.71 -5.87
C PHE A 73 -10.05 -6.39 -5.77
N LEU A 74 -11.17 -5.65 -5.78
CA LEU A 74 -12.50 -6.23 -5.59
C LEU A 74 -13.18 -6.71 -6.89
N LYS A 75 -12.63 -6.34 -8.06
CA LYS A 75 -13.24 -6.67 -9.36
C LYS A 75 -13.10 -8.18 -9.67
N PRO A 76 -14.17 -8.91 -10.01
CA PRO A 76 -14.05 -10.32 -10.39
C PRO A 76 -13.03 -10.55 -11.51
N SER A 77 -12.19 -11.56 -11.37
CA SER A 77 -11.21 -11.97 -12.37
C SER A 77 -11.81 -12.99 -13.32
N LYS A 78 -11.82 -12.69 -14.61
CA LYS A 78 -12.19 -13.64 -15.67
C LYS A 78 -10.97 -14.28 -16.35
N ASP A 79 -9.77 -13.81 -16.04
CA ASP A 79 -8.54 -14.29 -16.65
C ASP A 79 -7.91 -15.37 -15.75
N PRO A 80 -7.80 -16.62 -16.21
CA PRO A 80 -7.16 -17.68 -15.41
C PRO A 80 -5.65 -17.45 -15.20
N LEU A 81 -5.03 -16.58 -15.99
CA LEU A 81 -3.62 -16.21 -15.86
C LEU A 81 -3.40 -15.00 -14.95
N GLU A 82 -4.45 -14.34 -14.44
CA GLU A 82 -4.31 -13.25 -13.49
C GLU A 82 -3.93 -13.80 -12.11
N TYR A 83 -2.65 -13.70 -11.76
CA TYR A 83 -2.12 -14.21 -10.51
C TYR A 83 -1.94 -13.11 -9.48
N PHE A 84 -1.62 -11.90 -9.93
CA PHE A 84 -1.27 -10.80 -9.05
C PHE A 84 -2.04 -9.54 -9.44
N ARG A 85 -2.44 -8.79 -8.42
CA ARG A 85 -2.85 -7.40 -8.53
C ARG A 85 -1.92 -6.53 -7.74
N VAL A 86 -1.57 -5.39 -8.30
CA VAL A 86 -0.74 -4.38 -7.66
C VAL A 86 -1.49 -3.07 -7.71
N HIS A 87 -1.61 -2.40 -6.57
CA HIS A 87 -2.10 -1.05 -6.47
C HIS A 87 -0.98 -0.15 -5.98
N ILE A 88 -0.61 0.83 -6.79
CA ILE A 88 0.43 1.80 -6.47
C ILE A 88 -0.23 3.16 -6.39
N SER A 89 -0.12 3.79 -5.23
CA SER A 89 -0.51 5.17 -5.03
C SER A 89 0.62 5.91 -4.32
N SER A 90 0.45 7.22 -4.13
CA SER A 90 1.36 7.97 -3.27
C SER A 90 1.25 7.66 -1.79
N GLU A 91 0.19 6.96 -1.39
CA GLU A 91 -0.03 6.56 0.00
C GLU A 91 0.65 5.22 0.30
N GLY A 92 0.95 4.43 -0.73
CA GLY A 92 1.71 3.20 -0.57
C GLY A 92 1.66 2.25 -1.76
N TYR A 93 2.22 1.08 -1.54
CA TYR A 93 2.25 -0.05 -2.45
C TYR A 93 1.48 -1.18 -1.80
N GLN A 94 0.51 -1.75 -2.51
CA GLN A 94 -0.26 -2.90 -2.05
C GLN A 94 -0.26 -3.97 -3.12
N LEU A 95 -0.12 -5.23 -2.71
CA LEU A 95 -0.15 -6.37 -3.62
C LEU A 95 -1.12 -7.43 -3.11
N ARG A 96 -1.84 -8.06 -4.03
CA ARG A 96 -2.64 -9.24 -3.76
C ARG A 96 -2.27 -10.35 -4.73
N GLN A 97 -1.77 -11.46 -4.24
CA GLN A 97 -1.68 -12.69 -5.01
C GLN A 97 -3.03 -13.40 -4.92
N LEU A 98 -3.71 -13.54 -6.04
CA LEU A 98 -5.07 -14.08 -6.11
C LEU A 98 -5.12 -15.58 -6.40
N ARG A 99 -4.05 -16.14 -7.00
CA ARG A 99 -4.00 -17.52 -7.48
C ARG A 99 -2.63 -18.15 -7.27
N GLY A 100 -2.61 -19.47 -7.22
CA GLY A 100 -1.40 -20.26 -7.38
C GLY A 100 -0.43 -20.18 -6.20
N SER A 101 -0.91 -19.72 -5.05
CA SER A 101 -0.15 -19.57 -3.79
C SER A 101 0.48 -20.88 -3.30
N LYS A 102 -0.07 -22.03 -3.72
CA LYS A 102 0.51 -23.36 -3.50
C LYS A 102 1.75 -23.66 -4.34
N PHE A 103 1.92 -23.01 -5.49
CA PHE A 103 2.97 -23.32 -6.47
C PHE A 103 4.05 -22.25 -6.56
N ILE A 104 3.63 -21.00 -6.47
CA ILE A 104 4.49 -19.85 -6.68
C ILE A 104 4.15 -18.76 -5.68
N LYS A 105 5.17 -18.07 -5.15
CA LYS A 105 5.02 -16.90 -4.30
C LYS A 105 6.01 -15.83 -4.71
N ARG A 106 5.63 -14.57 -4.59
CA ARG A 106 6.57 -13.46 -4.75
C ARG A 106 7.44 -13.36 -3.50
N LYS A 107 8.75 -13.21 -3.65
CA LYS A 107 9.64 -12.82 -2.55
C LYS A 107 9.29 -11.43 -2.04
N VAL A 108 9.22 -11.30 -0.72
CA VAL A 108 8.96 -10.02 -0.06
C VAL A 108 10.11 -9.05 -0.35
N ASP A 109 9.78 -7.87 -0.88
CA ASP A 109 10.75 -6.82 -1.19
C ASP A 109 10.21 -5.43 -0.80
N LYS A 110 10.13 -5.21 0.51
CA LYS A 110 9.60 -3.97 1.11
C LYS A 110 10.34 -2.71 0.67
N GLY A 111 11.66 -2.83 0.48
CA GLY A 111 12.50 -1.72 0.05
C GLY A 111 12.15 -1.29 -1.37
N GLY A 112 12.06 -2.24 -2.30
CA GLY A 112 11.62 -1.93 -3.66
C GLY A 112 10.17 -1.46 -3.73
N ASP A 113 9.26 -2.02 -2.90
CA ASP A 113 7.85 -1.60 -2.85
C ASP A 113 7.73 -0.12 -2.47
N ALA A 114 8.45 0.32 -1.43
CA ALA A 114 8.46 1.71 -1.00
C ALA A 114 9.06 2.64 -2.07
N LEU A 115 10.17 2.25 -2.70
CA LEU A 115 10.83 3.06 -3.74
C LEU A 115 9.92 3.30 -4.96
N ILE A 116 9.13 2.31 -5.34
CA ILE A 116 8.20 2.43 -6.48
C ILE A 116 7.06 3.42 -6.15
N SER A 117 6.53 3.38 -4.93
CA SER A 117 5.54 4.38 -4.49
C SER A 117 6.13 5.79 -4.44
N GLU A 118 7.35 5.95 -3.94
CA GLU A 118 8.06 7.25 -3.95
C GLU A 118 8.28 7.78 -5.37
N GLU A 119 8.60 6.89 -6.31
CA GLU A 119 8.79 7.23 -7.72
C GLU A 119 7.51 7.85 -8.33
N LEU A 120 6.36 7.30 -7.94
CA LEU A 120 5.03 7.72 -8.40
C LEU A 120 4.65 9.12 -7.91
N VAL A 121 5.11 9.54 -6.72
CA VAL A 121 4.80 10.86 -6.13
C VAL A 121 5.18 12.02 -7.05
N ARG A 122 6.20 11.85 -7.89
CA ARG A 122 6.65 12.87 -8.87
C ARG A 122 5.56 13.23 -9.90
N PHE A 123 4.59 12.34 -10.09
CA PHE A 123 3.50 12.48 -11.05
C PHE A 123 2.18 12.97 -10.43
N ASN A 124 2.14 13.20 -9.11
CA ASN A 124 0.98 13.72 -8.36
C ASN A 124 0.68 15.19 -8.64
N LYS A 125 0.31 15.47 -9.88
CA LYS A 125 -0.07 16.81 -10.36
C LYS A 125 -1.58 16.92 -10.62
N ILE A 126 -2.22 15.78 -10.88
CA ILE A 126 -3.65 15.66 -11.18
C ILE A 126 -4.21 14.43 -10.47
N ASN A 127 -5.52 14.43 -10.21
CA ASN A 127 -6.23 13.22 -9.83
C ASN A 127 -6.41 12.36 -11.07
N PHE A 128 -5.81 11.18 -11.09
CA PHE A 128 -5.82 10.31 -12.25
C PHE A 128 -5.64 8.87 -11.84
N VAL A 129 -6.49 7.99 -12.38
CA VAL A 129 -6.36 6.55 -12.22
C VAL A 129 -6.03 5.96 -13.57
N ASP A 130 -5.01 5.10 -13.60
CA ASP A 130 -4.59 4.35 -14.78
C ASP A 130 -4.41 2.88 -14.45
N ASP A 131 -4.28 2.06 -15.50
CA ASP A 131 -4.01 0.64 -15.34
C ASP A 131 -3.09 0.09 -16.43
N GLY A 132 -2.51 -1.06 -16.13
CA GLY A 132 -1.61 -1.77 -17.04
C GLY A 132 -1.60 -3.26 -16.73
N ILE A 133 -1.40 -4.09 -17.74
CA ILE A 133 -1.32 -5.54 -17.57
C ILE A 133 0.03 -6.02 -18.08
N ILE A 134 0.82 -6.62 -17.21
CA ILE A 134 2.09 -7.25 -17.55
C ILE A 134 1.88 -8.75 -17.70
N ILE A 135 2.40 -9.31 -18.78
CA ILE A 135 2.59 -10.74 -18.97
C ILE A 135 4.01 -11.09 -18.56
N VAL A 136 4.14 -12.05 -17.65
CA VAL A 136 5.41 -12.64 -17.24
C VAL A 136 5.46 -14.08 -17.77
N VAL A 137 6.57 -14.42 -18.41
CA VAL A 137 6.93 -15.80 -18.77
C VAL A 137 8.18 -16.16 -17.97
N LEU A 138 8.14 -17.32 -17.33
CA LEU A 138 9.22 -17.87 -16.54
C LEU A 138 9.90 -18.99 -17.31
N ASN A 139 11.22 -19.09 -17.12
CA ASN A 139 11.98 -20.22 -17.61
C ASN A 139 11.49 -21.50 -16.91
N GLY A 140 11.08 -22.51 -17.69
CA GLY A 140 10.51 -23.76 -17.14
C GLY A 140 11.48 -24.66 -16.39
N ASN A 141 12.79 -24.35 -16.38
CA ASN A 141 13.78 -25.10 -15.61
C ASN A 141 14.21 -24.36 -14.34
N THR A 142 14.39 -23.03 -14.41
CA THR A 142 14.95 -22.24 -13.30
C THR A 142 13.92 -21.38 -12.57
N GLY A 143 12.77 -21.13 -13.19
CA GLY A 143 11.74 -20.24 -12.64
C GLY A 143 12.11 -18.76 -12.67
N ALA A 144 13.23 -18.41 -13.32
CA ALA A 144 13.65 -17.04 -13.54
C ALA A 144 12.79 -16.35 -14.61
N PHE A 145 12.71 -15.03 -14.55
CA PHE A 145 11.95 -14.24 -15.53
C PHE A 145 12.63 -14.33 -16.90
N GLU A 146 11.91 -14.86 -17.88
CA GLU A 146 12.39 -15.01 -19.26
C GLU A 146 11.82 -13.90 -20.15
N THR A 147 10.54 -13.57 -19.98
CA THR A 147 9.92 -12.46 -20.71
C THR A 147 9.03 -11.64 -19.79
N ILE A 148 9.18 -10.33 -19.89
CA ILE A 148 8.33 -9.35 -19.24
C ILE A 148 7.89 -8.38 -20.32
N ARG A 149 6.57 -8.24 -20.50
CA ARG A 149 6.03 -7.26 -21.45
C ARG A 149 4.63 -6.86 -21.05
N PHE A 150 4.19 -5.71 -21.54
CA PHE A 150 2.77 -5.40 -21.48
C PHE A 150 1.96 -6.32 -22.39
N ASN A 151 0.72 -6.55 -21.99
CA ASN A 151 -0.34 -6.96 -22.90
C ASN A 151 -0.79 -5.74 -23.74
N THR A 152 -1.93 -5.82 -24.41
CA THR A 152 -2.57 -4.71 -25.13
C THR A 152 -2.96 -3.54 -24.23
N ARG A 153 -3.03 -3.77 -22.90
CA ARG A 153 -3.35 -2.74 -21.91
C ARG A 153 -2.08 -2.17 -21.27
N VAL A 154 -1.69 -1.00 -21.76
CA VAL A 154 -0.51 -0.23 -21.32
C VAL A 154 -0.99 1.06 -20.64
N PRO A 155 -0.34 1.52 -19.55
CA PRO A 155 -0.62 2.84 -18.99
C PRO A 155 -0.52 3.94 -20.07
N ARG A 156 -1.45 4.90 -20.01
CA ARG A 156 -1.58 5.98 -21.01
C ARG A 156 -0.41 6.96 -20.95
N ILE A 157 0.21 7.10 -19.79
CA ILE A 157 1.38 7.95 -19.59
C ILE A 157 2.64 7.06 -19.68
N ASN A 158 3.52 7.33 -20.64
CA ASN A 158 4.72 6.52 -20.88
C ASN A 158 5.61 6.35 -19.65
N ASP A 159 5.73 7.39 -18.82
CA ASP A 159 6.55 7.32 -17.61
C ASP A 159 5.90 6.42 -16.54
N LEU A 160 4.56 6.38 -16.45
CA LEU A 160 3.86 5.40 -15.61
C LEU A 160 4.09 3.96 -16.11
N ALA A 161 4.12 3.75 -17.43
CA ALA A 161 4.46 2.46 -18.00
C ALA A 161 5.90 2.03 -17.68
N LYS A 162 6.84 2.97 -17.50
CA LYS A 162 8.21 2.67 -17.04
C LYS A 162 8.23 2.28 -15.57
N ILE A 163 7.49 2.97 -14.70
CA ILE A 163 7.39 2.62 -13.28
C ILE A 163 6.89 1.17 -13.13
N VAL A 164 5.84 0.80 -13.87
CA VAL A 164 5.31 -0.57 -13.87
C VAL A 164 6.34 -1.61 -14.35
N GLN A 165 7.11 -1.30 -15.41
CA GLN A 165 8.18 -2.19 -15.89
C GLN A 165 9.32 -2.32 -14.87
N ASN A 166 9.74 -1.21 -14.27
CA ASN A 166 10.76 -1.20 -13.21
C ASN A 166 10.29 -2.02 -12.00
N ASP A 167 9.00 -1.94 -11.66
CA ASP A 167 8.43 -2.71 -10.55
C ASP A 167 8.55 -4.22 -10.79
N VAL A 168 8.07 -4.72 -11.93
CA VAL A 168 8.09 -6.16 -12.19
C VAL A 168 9.51 -6.72 -12.39
N THR A 169 10.43 -5.93 -12.96
CA THR A 169 11.80 -6.42 -13.28
C THR A 169 12.63 -6.73 -12.04
N ARG A 170 12.33 -6.12 -10.88
CA ARG A 170 12.98 -6.43 -9.61
C ARG A 170 12.37 -7.63 -8.87
N TRP A 171 11.19 -8.10 -9.29
CA TRP A 171 10.53 -9.20 -8.58
C TRP A 171 11.39 -10.47 -8.66
N ALA A 172 11.37 -11.21 -7.56
CA ALA A 172 11.89 -12.57 -7.50
C ALA A 172 10.78 -13.50 -7.02
N MET A 173 10.77 -14.72 -7.52
CA MET A 173 9.75 -15.71 -7.18
C MET A 173 10.36 -16.86 -6.38
N GLU A 174 9.53 -17.45 -5.53
CA GLU A 174 9.75 -18.71 -4.84
C GLU A 174 8.82 -19.74 -5.45
N HIS A 175 9.37 -20.91 -5.75
CA HIS A 175 8.65 -22.04 -6.32
C HIS A 175 8.58 -23.15 -5.27
N SER A 176 7.43 -23.81 -5.17
CA SER A 176 7.23 -24.91 -4.21
C SER A 176 7.97 -26.18 -4.59
N GLU A 177 8.29 -26.33 -5.87
CA GLU A 177 8.91 -27.50 -6.47
C GLU A 177 10.22 -27.10 -7.16
N ASP A 178 11.14 -28.06 -7.32
CA ASP A 178 12.43 -27.83 -8.00
C ASP A 178 12.25 -27.36 -9.45
N LYS A 179 11.15 -27.77 -10.10
CA LYS A 179 10.76 -27.30 -11.42
C LYS A 179 9.50 -26.43 -11.32
N PRO A 180 9.50 -25.22 -11.90
CA PRO A 180 8.32 -24.35 -11.89
C PRO A 180 7.11 -24.99 -12.57
N VAL A 181 6.04 -25.19 -11.80
CA VAL A 181 4.72 -25.62 -12.32
C VAL A 181 4.05 -24.48 -13.09
N VAL A 182 4.18 -23.26 -12.58
CA VAL A 182 3.64 -22.05 -13.21
C VAL A 182 4.74 -21.42 -14.05
N THR A 183 4.57 -21.40 -15.37
CA THR A 183 5.55 -20.83 -16.30
C THR A 183 5.08 -19.55 -16.98
N ARG A 184 3.82 -19.16 -16.79
CA ARG A 184 3.25 -17.93 -17.33
C ARG A 184 2.13 -17.41 -16.46
N PHE A 185 2.15 -16.11 -16.20
CA PHE A 185 1.07 -15.43 -15.48
C PHE A 185 0.99 -13.95 -15.89
N GLN A 186 -0.06 -13.28 -15.42
CA GLN A 186 -0.32 -11.87 -15.60
C GLN A 186 -0.38 -11.14 -14.26
N ILE A 187 0.10 -9.90 -14.28
CA ILE A 187 0.05 -8.95 -13.17
C ILE A 187 -0.79 -7.75 -13.61
N HIS A 188 -1.84 -7.47 -12.87
CA HIS A 188 -2.74 -6.35 -13.12
C HIS A 188 -2.37 -5.19 -12.22
N TYR A 189 -1.89 -4.11 -12.81
CA TYR A 189 -1.52 -2.88 -12.13
C TYR A 189 -2.68 -1.89 -12.14
N SER A 190 -2.89 -1.23 -11.00
CA SER A 190 -3.69 -0.03 -10.85
C SER A 190 -2.82 1.07 -10.28
N LEU A 191 -2.79 2.21 -10.95
CA LEU A 191 -2.00 3.37 -10.57
C LEU A 191 -2.95 4.49 -10.18
N GLU A 192 -2.77 5.05 -8.99
CA GLU A 192 -3.55 6.19 -8.53
C GLU A 192 -2.63 7.39 -8.25
N LEU A 193 -2.85 8.46 -9.01
CA LEU A 193 -2.26 9.76 -8.78
C LEU A 193 -3.27 10.64 -8.05
N LYS A 194 -2.82 11.28 -6.96
CA LYS A 194 -3.62 12.23 -6.19
C LYS A 194 -2.95 13.60 -6.22
N ASN A 195 -3.72 14.64 -6.53
CA ASN A 195 -3.22 16.01 -6.56
C ASN A 195 -3.18 16.62 -5.16
N HIS A 196 -2.06 16.42 -4.47
CA HIS A 196 -1.84 17.01 -3.14
C HIS A 196 -1.47 18.50 -3.17
N LYS A 197 -1.13 19.04 -4.34
CA LYS A 197 -0.65 20.43 -4.48
C LYS A 197 -1.73 21.43 -4.86
N GLY A 198 -2.98 20.98 -5.05
CA GLY A 198 -4.07 21.83 -5.53
C GLY A 198 -3.86 22.38 -6.94
N SER A 199 -2.92 21.81 -7.70
CA SER A 199 -2.57 22.26 -9.05
C SER A 199 -3.78 22.12 -9.98
N THR A 200 -4.22 23.19 -10.60
CA THR A 200 -5.30 23.09 -11.60
C THR A 200 -4.77 22.43 -12.87
N ARG A 201 -5.64 21.74 -13.61
CA ARG A 201 -5.28 21.08 -14.88
C ARG A 201 -4.57 22.04 -15.85
N ASP A 202 -4.99 23.30 -15.87
CA ASP A 202 -4.42 24.32 -16.75
C ASP A 202 -3.01 24.73 -16.31
N ALA A 203 -2.76 24.82 -14.99
CA ALA A 203 -1.41 25.04 -14.46
C ALA A 203 -0.46 23.87 -14.82
N VAL A 204 -0.94 22.63 -14.74
CA VAL A 204 -0.16 21.44 -15.12
C VAL A 204 0.15 21.43 -16.62
N LYS A 205 -0.81 21.83 -17.47
CA LYS A 205 -0.58 21.96 -18.92
C LYS A 205 0.48 23.01 -19.23
N GLU A 206 0.45 24.17 -18.58
CA GLU A 206 1.44 25.23 -18.79
C GLU A 206 2.84 24.81 -18.30
N GLU A 207 2.93 24.08 -17.18
CA GLU A 207 4.19 23.50 -16.71
C GLU A 207 4.76 22.49 -17.72
N LEU A 208 3.92 21.57 -18.22
CA LEU A 208 4.32 20.59 -19.24
C LEU A 208 4.78 21.26 -20.55
N LYS A 209 4.11 22.34 -20.98
CA LYS A 209 4.55 23.12 -22.15
C LYS A 209 5.95 23.72 -21.94
N LYS A 210 6.23 24.28 -20.77
CA LYS A 210 7.55 24.84 -20.43
C LYS A 210 8.64 23.77 -20.38
N GLU A 211 8.32 22.60 -19.85
CA GLU A 211 9.24 21.45 -19.76
C GLU A 211 9.65 20.94 -21.15
N VAL A 212 8.69 20.86 -22.10
CA VAL A 212 8.95 20.44 -23.49
C VAL A 212 9.84 21.45 -24.22
N ILE A 213 9.68 22.75 -23.95
CA ILE A 213 10.53 23.80 -24.53
C ILE A 213 11.96 23.71 -23.99
N ARG A 214 12.15 23.37 -22.71
CA ARG A 214 13.47 23.22 -22.07
C ARG A 214 14.30 22.03 -22.56
N ARG A 215 13.64 21.00 -23.10
CA ARG A 215 14.29 19.76 -23.58
C ARG A 215 14.60 19.77 -25.08
N LYS A 216 14.27 20.85 -25.79
CA LYS A 216 14.70 21.10 -27.16
C LYS A 216 15.93 22.00 -27.15
#